data_AF-A0A7K1KJW7-F1
#
_entry.id   AF-A0A7K1KJW7-F1
#
_cell.length_a   1.000
_cell.length_b   1.000
_cell.length_c   1.000
_cell.angle_alpha   90.00
_cell.angle_beta   90.00
_cell.angle_gamma   90.00
#
_symmetry.space_group_name_H-M   'P 1'
#
loop_
_entity.id
_entity.type
_entity.pdbx_description
1 polymer ?
#
loop_
_entity_poly.entity_id
_entity_poly.type
_entity_poly.pdbx_seq_one_letter_code
_entity_poly.pdbx_strand_id
1 'polypeptide(L)'
;MNRSKRMPLLGAAFVLGIAIWCVALFAPGFFGGERAASDGLSGLVSVKGTVSLKALELTGGEVMEINRAVQEHSALFRQIDLFLDAKTVSGRIEGDTILVWAMVLEADGDCEVRSWSRKVERAALVSQMVHYMQKAAREYEEFRKHPDVTRNFKCIYI
;
A
#
# COMPACT_ATOMS: atom_id res chain seq x y z
N MET A 1 -50.29 -40.12 -31.02
CA MET A 1 -50.67 -38.71 -30.78
C MET A 1 -49.53 -38.00 -30.06
N ASN A 2 -48.84 -37.11 -30.79
CA ASN A 2 -47.75 -36.27 -30.32
C ASN A 2 -48.29 -35.11 -29.47
N ARG A 3 -47.76 -34.89 -28.25
CA ARG A 3 -47.75 -33.55 -27.61
C ARG A 3 -46.48 -33.31 -26.79
N SER A 4 -45.60 -32.50 -27.40
CA SER A 4 -44.99 -31.29 -26.83
C SER A 4 -44.06 -31.44 -25.62
N LYS A 5 -42.78 -31.71 -25.91
CA LYS A 5 -41.64 -31.28 -25.06
C LYS A 5 -41.53 -29.75 -25.16
N ARG A 6 -41.90 -29.01 -24.10
CA ARG A 6 -41.51 -27.60 -23.92
C ARG A 6 -40.34 -27.53 -22.94
N MET A 7 -39.30 -26.83 -23.38
CA MET A 7 -37.94 -26.75 -22.84
C MET A 7 -37.84 -26.12 -21.45
N PRO A 8 -36.83 -26.48 -20.62
CA PRO A 8 -36.41 -25.68 -19.48
C PRO A 8 -35.33 -24.67 -19.93
N LEU A 9 -35.73 -23.62 -20.64
CA LEU A 9 -34.79 -22.53 -21.02
C LEU A 9 -34.53 -21.53 -19.89
N LEU A 10 -35.35 -21.53 -18.84
CA LEU A 10 -35.23 -20.60 -17.71
C LEU A 10 -34.18 -21.01 -16.66
N GLY A 11 -33.86 -22.31 -16.54
CA GLY A 11 -32.88 -22.79 -15.56
C GLY A 11 -31.43 -22.49 -15.96
N ALA A 12 -31.12 -22.55 -17.27
CA ALA A 12 -29.75 -22.36 -17.76
C ALA A 12 -29.27 -20.90 -17.63
N ALA A 13 -30.17 -19.92 -17.79
CA ALA A 13 -29.83 -18.51 -17.68
C ALA A 13 -29.49 -18.10 -16.23
N PHE A 14 -30.13 -18.72 -15.24
CA PHE A 14 -29.88 -18.39 -13.82
C PHE A 14 -28.53 -18.94 -13.32
N VAL A 15 -28.14 -20.13 -13.78
CA VAL A 15 -26.84 -20.74 -13.43
C VAL A 15 -25.67 -19.98 -14.10
N LEU A 16 -25.84 -19.51 -15.34
CA LEU A 16 -24.85 -18.67 -16.02
C LEU A 16 -24.67 -17.30 -15.33
N GLY A 17 -25.74 -16.70 -14.82
CA GLY A 17 -25.67 -15.44 -14.07
C GLY A 17 -24.87 -15.56 -12.77
N ILE A 18 -25.05 -16.66 -12.02
CA ILE A 18 -24.30 -16.92 -10.78
C ILE A 18 -22.83 -17.20 -11.08
N ALA A 19 -22.52 -17.95 -12.15
CA ALA A 19 -21.14 -18.21 -12.54
C ALA A 19 -20.38 -16.92 -12.92
N ILE A 20 -21.04 -15.99 -13.62
CA ILE A 20 -20.43 -14.69 -13.97
C ILE A 20 -20.20 -13.84 -12.71
N TRP A 21 -21.11 -13.89 -11.73
CA TRP A 21 -20.95 -13.21 -10.44
C TRP A 21 -19.81 -13.78 -9.59
N CYS A 22 -19.64 -15.10 -9.54
CA CYS A 22 -18.54 -15.74 -8.81
C CYS A 22 -17.16 -15.44 -9.43
N VAL A 23 -17.08 -15.36 -10.76
CA VAL A 23 -15.82 -15.01 -11.45
C VAL A 23 -15.47 -13.53 -11.23
N ALA A 24 -16.46 -12.63 -11.19
CA ALA A 24 -16.23 -11.21 -10.91
C ALA A 24 -15.72 -10.93 -9.48
N LEU A 25 -16.09 -11.77 -8.50
CA LEU A 25 -15.61 -11.64 -7.11
C LEU A 25 -14.22 -12.24 -6.86
N PHE A 26 -13.73 -13.13 -7.73
CA PHE A 26 -12.46 -13.85 -7.53
C PHE A 26 -11.35 -13.54 -8.54
N ALA A 27 -11.62 -12.74 -9.58
CA ALA A 27 -10.60 -12.36 -10.56
C ALA A 27 -10.44 -10.83 -10.65
N PRO A 28 -9.76 -10.17 -9.67
CA PRO A 28 -9.43 -8.75 -9.77
C PRO A 28 -8.38 -8.42 -10.85
N GLY A 29 -8.07 -9.34 -11.79
CA GLY A 29 -6.93 -9.21 -12.71
C GLY A 29 -7.21 -9.31 -14.21
N PHE A 30 -8.46 -9.51 -14.67
CA PHE A 30 -8.70 -9.86 -16.09
C PHE A 30 -9.04 -8.70 -17.04
N PHE A 31 -9.28 -7.48 -16.54
CA PHE A 31 -9.70 -6.34 -17.39
C PHE A 31 -9.01 -4.99 -17.09
N GLY A 32 -7.88 -4.98 -16.39
CA GLY A 32 -7.07 -3.78 -16.21
C GLY A 32 -5.88 -3.81 -17.15
N GLY A 33 -5.86 -2.94 -18.17
CA GLY A 33 -4.63 -2.71 -18.94
C GLY A 33 -3.47 -2.39 -18.01
N GLU A 34 -2.25 -2.79 -18.38
CA GLU A 34 -1.00 -2.54 -17.66
C GLU A 34 -0.75 -1.03 -17.49
N ARG A 35 -1.49 -0.40 -16.58
CA ARG A 35 -1.00 0.77 -15.87
C ARG A 35 -0.02 0.21 -14.87
N ALA A 36 1.24 0.64 -14.96
CA ALA A 36 2.25 0.29 -13.99
C ALA A 36 1.64 0.50 -12.59
N ALA A 37 1.68 -0.53 -11.73
CA ALA A 37 1.04 -0.47 -10.42
C ALA A 37 1.56 0.71 -9.56
N SER A 38 2.75 1.24 -9.89
CA SER A 38 3.29 2.50 -9.36
C SER A 38 2.37 3.70 -9.49
N ASP A 39 1.47 3.74 -10.48
CA ASP A 39 0.51 4.83 -10.69
C ASP A 39 -0.70 4.73 -9.73
N GLY A 40 -0.78 3.67 -8.92
CA GLY A 40 -1.87 3.38 -8.00
C GLY A 40 -1.60 3.72 -6.54
N LEU A 41 -0.41 4.23 -6.18
CA LEU A 41 -0.14 4.63 -4.80
C LEU A 41 -0.98 5.84 -4.39
N SER A 42 -1.46 5.84 -3.14
CA SER A 42 -2.19 6.96 -2.55
C SER A 42 -1.40 8.26 -2.73
N GLY A 43 -2.08 9.35 -3.08
CA GLY A 43 -1.47 10.68 -3.24
C GLY A 43 -0.83 11.23 -1.96
N LEU A 44 -1.02 10.56 -0.82
CA LEU A 44 -0.35 10.87 0.45
C LEU A 44 1.07 10.29 0.52
N VAL A 45 1.43 9.34 -0.35
CA VAL A 45 2.75 8.69 -0.36
C VAL A 45 3.63 9.36 -1.41
N SER A 46 4.75 9.92 -0.97
CA SER A 46 5.83 10.41 -1.83
C SER A 46 7.04 9.51 -1.71
N VAL A 47 7.73 9.23 -2.82
CA VAL A 47 9.00 8.49 -2.80
C VAL A 47 10.13 9.40 -3.26
N LYS A 48 11.16 9.49 -2.42
CA LYS A 48 12.35 10.33 -2.57
C LYS A 48 13.60 9.43 -2.54
N GLY A 49 14.70 9.91 -3.10
CA GLY A 49 15.98 9.19 -3.12
C GLY A 49 16.39 8.70 -4.52
N THR A 50 17.39 7.82 -4.58
CA THR A 50 17.94 7.32 -5.85
C THR A 50 17.07 6.25 -6.50
N VAL A 51 16.16 5.61 -5.75
CA VAL A 51 15.30 4.54 -6.25
C VAL A 51 13.90 5.09 -6.57
N SER A 52 13.52 5.02 -7.85
CA SER A 52 12.18 5.41 -8.28
C SER A 52 11.14 4.32 -7.99
N LEU A 53 9.88 4.72 -7.83
CA LEU A 53 8.75 3.79 -7.69
C LEU A 53 8.64 2.78 -8.83
N LYS A 54 8.93 3.21 -10.06
CA LYS A 54 8.92 2.33 -11.24
C LYS A 54 10.00 1.26 -11.15
N ALA A 55 11.17 1.60 -10.61
CA ALA A 55 12.27 0.66 -10.44
C ALA A 55 12.02 -0.38 -9.34
N LEU A 56 11.14 -0.11 -8.37
CA LEU A 56 10.74 -1.08 -7.34
C LEU A 56 9.85 -2.20 -7.88
N GLU A 57 9.22 -1.99 -9.04
CA GLU A 57 8.29 -2.94 -9.66
C GLU A 57 7.29 -3.50 -8.64
N LEU A 58 6.66 -2.60 -7.87
CA LEU A 58 5.64 -2.99 -6.90
C LEU A 58 4.55 -3.80 -7.59
N THR A 59 4.16 -4.92 -7.00
CA THR A 59 3.01 -5.69 -7.47
C THR A 59 1.71 -4.98 -7.10
N GLY A 60 0.61 -5.31 -7.79
CA GLY A 60 -0.71 -4.77 -7.43
C GLY A 60 -1.11 -5.08 -5.98
N GLY A 61 -0.73 -6.26 -5.46
CA GLY A 61 -0.97 -6.63 -4.07
C GLY A 61 -0.19 -5.77 -3.08
N GLU A 62 1.09 -5.50 -3.34
CA GLU A 62 1.92 -4.62 -2.53
C GLU A 62 1.37 -3.19 -2.51
N VAL A 63 0.91 -2.66 -3.65
CA VAL A 63 0.30 -1.32 -3.73
C VAL A 63 -1.00 -1.27 -2.94
N MET A 64 -1.86 -2.29 -3.05
CA MET A 64 -3.08 -2.38 -2.24
C MET A 64 -2.77 -2.43 -0.74
N GLU A 65 -1.73 -3.16 -0.34
CA GLU A 65 -1.33 -3.27 1.07
C GLU A 65 -0.86 -1.93 1.64
N ILE A 66 0.00 -1.21 0.90
CA ILE A 66 0.45 0.15 1.26
C ILE A 66 -0.74 1.09 1.36
N ASN A 67 -1.61 1.11 0.34
CA ASN A 67 -2.76 2.02 0.31
C ASN A 67 -3.75 1.75 1.43
N ARG A 68 -3.97 0.48 1.79
CA ARG A 68 -4.80 0.12 2.94
C ARG A 68 -4.20 0.67 4.23
N ALA A 69 -2.91 0.48 4.47
CA ALA A 69 -2.24 1.01 5.66
C ALA A 69 -2.29 2.55 5.72
N VAL A 70 -2.11 3.22 4.57
CA VAL A 70 -2.24 4.68 4.45
C VAL A 70 -3.67 5.12 4.79
N GLN A 71 -4.68 4.43 4.26
CA GLN A 71 -6.07 4.75 4.50
C GLN A 71 -6.45 4.57 5.97
N GLU A 72 -6.01 3.49 6.60
CA GLU A 72 -6.22 3.20 8.03
C GLU A 72 -5.69 4.32 8.94
N HIS A 73 -4.61 4.99 8.54
CA HIS A 73 -3.95 6.04 9.33
C HIS A 73 -4.07 7.45 8.74
N SER A 74 -4.94 7.65 7.75
CA SER A 74 -5.13 8.93 7.04
C SER A 74 -5.67 10.06 7.91
N ALA A 75 -6.31 9.72 9.04
CA ALA A 75 -6.76 10.70 10.04
C ALA A 75 -5.62 11.21 10.94
N LEU A 76 -4.46 10.54 10.94
CA LEU A 76 -3.29 10.91 11.76
C LEU A 76 -2.22 11.57 10.92
N PHE A 77 -1.98 11.08 9.70
CA PHE A 77 -0.89 11.51 8.84
C PHE A 77 -1.41 12.11 7.54
N ARG A 78 -0.94 13.32 7.23
CA ARG A 78 -1.28 14.07 6.01
C ARG A 78 -0.37 13.73 4.84
N GLN A 79 0.87 13.35 5.13
CA GLN A 79 1.86 13.02 4.13
C GLN A 79 2.80 11.94 4.67
N ILE A 80 3.23 11.07 3.77
CA ILE A 80 4.14 9.97 4.05
C ILE A 80 5.25 10.05 3.00
N ASP A 81 6.41 10.53 3.42
CA ASP A 81 7.61 10.55 2.60
C ASP A 81 8.44 9.31 2.86
N LEU A 82 8.62 8.50 1.83
CA LEU A 82 9.49 7.33 1.83
C LEU A 82 10.81 7.70 1.14
N PHE A 83 11.91 7.58 1.85
CA PHE A 83 13.26 7.79 1.31
C PHE A 83 13.86 6.43 0.98
N LEU A 84 14.24 6.22 -0.28
CA LEU A 84 14.81 4.97 -0.76
C LEU A 84 16.07 5.21 -1.57
N ASP A 85 17.16 4.64 -1.10
CA ASP A 85 18.45 4.64 -1.77
C ASP A 85 18.97 3.21 -1.95
N ALA A 86 19.78 3.01 -2.98
CA ALA A 86 20.46 1.74 -3.24
C ALA A 86 21.89 2.02 -3.68
N LYS A 87 22.86 1.26 -3.13
CA LYS A 87 24.29 1.51 -3.39
C LYS A 87 24.70 1.30 -4.85
N THR A 88 24.01 0.41 -5.56
CA THR A 88 24.32 0.09 -6.95
C THR A 88 23.03 -0.24 -7.68
N VAL A 89 22.55 0.67 -8.54
CA VAL A 89 21.41 0.42 -9.43
C VAL A 89 21.94 0.28 -10.84
N SER A 90 22.77 -0.73 -11.07
CA SER A 90 23.19 -1.15 -12.41
C SER A 90 22.40 -2.40 -12.79
N GLY A 91 21.07 -2.28 -12.84
CA GLY A 91 20.19 -3.41 -13.11
C GLY A 91 18.77 -3.24 -12.56
N ARG A 92 17.97 -4.29 -12.74
CA ARG A 92 16.63 -4.43 -12.17
C ARG A 92 16.74 -4.63 -10.65
N ILE A 93 15.81 -4.06 -9.87
CA ILE A 93 15.75 -4.31 -8.43
C ILE A 93 15.07 -5.66 -8.22
N GLU A 94 15.83 -6.63 -7.71
CA GLU A 94 15.34 -7.97 -7.39
C GLU A 94 14.94 -8.08 -5.91
N GLY A 95 14.25 -9.16 -5.54
CA GLY A 95 13.70 -9.32 -4.19
C GLY A 95 14.73 -9.29 -3.06
N ASP A 96 15.94 -9.77 -3.31
CA ASP A 96 17.07 -9.80 -2.37
C ASP A 96 17.93 -8.51 -2.41
N THR A 97 17.59 -7.57 -3.29
CA THR A 97 18.31 -6.30 -3.39
C THR A 97 18.18 -5.51 -2.10
N ILE A 98 19.32 -5.13 -1.54
CA ILE A 98 19.37 -4.35 -0.30
C ILE A 98 19.14 -2.87 -0.59
N LEU A 99 18.05 -2.36 -0.03
CA LEU A 99 17.64 -0.96 -0.05
C LEU A 99 18.00 -0.32 1.29
N VAL A 100 18.43 0.94 1.24
CA VAL A 100 18.50 1.83 2.40
C VAL A 100 17.21 2.62 2.42
N TRP A 101 16.44 2.51 3.49
CA TRP A 101 15.12 3.12 3.58
C TRP A 101 14.96 3.95 4.85
N ALA A 102 14.21 5.03 4.75
CA ALA A 102 13.68 5.80 5.87
C ALA A 102 12.27 6.30 5.54
N MET A 103 11.50 6.69 6.56
CA MET A 103 10.14 7.21 6.39
C MET A 103 9.95 8.44 7.27
N VAL A 104 9.24 9.43 6.75
CA VAL A 104 8.75 10.58 7.50
C VAL A 104 7.24 10.62 7.33
N LEU A 105 6.52 10.62 8.44
CA LEU A 105 5.07 10.77 8.48
C LEU A 105 4.76 12.13 9.07
N GLU A 106 4.18 13.01 8.26
CA GLU A 106 3.74 14.33 8.68
C GLU A 106 2.38 14.20 9.38
N ALA A 107 2.35 14.47 10.67
CA ALA A 107 1.14 14.42 11.48
C ALA A 107 0.50 15.81 11.64
N ASP A 108 -0.72 15.84 12.14
CA ASP A 108 -1.41 17.09 12.45
C ASP A 108 -0.61 17.94 13.47
N GLY A 109 -0.57 19.26 13.25
CA GLY A 109 0.02 20.21 14.21
C GLY A 109 1.54 20.36 14.12
N ASP A 110 2.11 20.31 12.90
CA ASP A 110 3.53 20.52 12.59
C ASP A 110 4.47 19.51 13.30
N CYS A 111 3.96 18.32 13.64
CA CYS A 111 4.73 17.25 14.24
C CYS A 111 5.05 16.18 13.19
N GLU A 112 6.30 15.73 13.14
CA GLU A 112 6.74 14.69 12.23
C GLU A 112 7.14 13.43 13.01
N VAL A 113 6.76 12.27 12.50
CA VAL A 113 7.24 10.98 13.00
C VAL A 113 8.25 10.43 11.99
N ARG A 114 9.51 10.29 12.40
CA ARG A 114 10.63 9.94 11.53
C ARG A 114 11.24 8.60 11.89
N SER A 115 11.59 7.85 10.86
CA SER A 115 12.37 6.62 11.00
C SER A 115 13.85 6.87 10.88
N TRP A 116 14.60 6.13 11.70
CA TRP A 116 16.01 5.94 11.44
C TRP A 116 16.20 5.18 10.14
N SER A 117 17.19 5.60 9.36
CA SER A 117 17.57 4.90 8.14
C SER A 117 17.98 3.46 8.47
N ARG A 118 17.42 2.48 7.75
CA ARG A 118 17.74 1.06 7.91
C ARG A 118 17.98 0.41 6.56
N LYS A 119 18.65 -0.75 6.59
CA LYS A 119 18.77 -1.62 5.42
C LYS A 119 17.63 -2.63 5.43
N VAL A 120 17.04 -2.86 4.27
CA VAL A 120 15.97 -3.84 4.07
C VAL A 120 16.11 -4.49 2.70
N GLU A 121 15.81 -5.77 2.59
CA GLU A 121 15.64 -6.42 1.28
C GLU A 121 14.38 -5.88 0.60
N ARG A 122 14.39 -5.75 -0.73
CA ARG A 122 13.23 -5.29 -1.50
C ARG A 122 11.98 -6.12 -1.19
N ALA A 123 12.09 -7.43 -1.04
CA ALA A 123 10.98 -8.32 -0.72
C ALA A 123 10.34 -8.04 0.65
N ALA A 124 11.11 -7.48 1.59
CA ALA A 124 10.63 -7.10 2.92
C ALA A 124 10.23 -5.63 3.03
N LEU A 125 10.42 -4.82 1.98
CA LEU A 125 10.20 -3.37 2.03
C LEU A 125 8.76 -3.03 2.44
N VAL A 126 7.76 -3.62 1.76
CA VAL A 126 6.35 -3.29 1.98
C VAL A 126 5.89 -3.66 3.38
N SER A 127 6.24 -4.86 3.85
CA SER A 127 5.89 -5.29 5.21
C SER A 127 6.55 -4.41 6.28
N GLN A 128 7.79 -3.97 6.06
CA GLN A 128 8.45 -3.01 6.95
C GLN A 128 7.79 -1.63 6.92
N MET A 129 7.37 -1.14 5.76
CA MET A 129 6.63 0.11 5.65
C MET A 129 5.31 0.06 6.43
N VAL A 130 4.52 -0.99 6.23
CA VAL A 130 3.23 -1.18 6.92
C VAL A 130 3.43 -1.28 8.43
N HIS A 131 4.38 -2.11 8.87
CA HIS A 131 4.71 -2.25 10.29
C HIS A 131 5.09 -0.90 10.91
N TYR A 132 5.87 -0.10 10.18
CA TYR A 132 6.33 1.19 10.67
C TYR A 132 5.21 2.23 10.72
N MET A 133 4.31 2.27 9.73
CA MET A 133 3.13 3.14 9.77
C MET A 133 2.26 2.83 11.00
N GLN A 134 2.02 1.54 11.28
CA GLN A 134 1.27 1.12 12.46
C GLN A 134 1.96 1.48 13.77
N LYS A 135 3.29 1.29 13.85
CA LYS A 135 4.08 1.71 14.99
C LYS A 135 4.00 3.24 15.17
N ALA A 136 4.23 4.00 14.10
CA ALA A 136 4.15 5.46 14.11
C ALA A 136 2.80 5.97 14.61
N ALA A 137 1.70 5.39 14.11
CA ALA A 137 0.35 5.74 14.53
C ALA A 137 0.18 5.55 16.04
N ARG A 138 0.54 4.38 16.57
CA ARG A 138 0.42 4.08 18.00
C ARG A 138 1.25 5.04 18.86
N GLU A 139 2.52 5.24 18.51
CA GLU A 139 3.43 6.09 19.29
C GLU A 139 2.98 7.55 19.25
N TYR A 140 2.48 8.04 18.11
CA TYR A 140 1.93 9.38 17.98
C TYR A 140 0.61 9.58 18.75
N GLU A 141 -0.27 8.58 18.76
CA GLU A 141 -1.49 8.63 19.57
C GLU A 141 -1.19 8.66 21.07
N GLU A 142 -0.25 7.85 21.54
CA GLU A 142 0.23 7.93 22.93
C GLU A 142 0.84 9.30 23.23
N PHE A 143 1.65 9.83 22.31
CA PHE A 143 2.24 11.16 22.44
C PHE A 143 1.17 12.27 22.56
N ARG A 144 0.09 12.19 21.79
CA ARG A 144 -1.04 13.15 21.83
C ARG A 144 -1.78 13.17 23.17
N LYS A 145 -1.68 12.12 23.99
CA LYS A 145 -2.27 12.11 25.36
C LYS A 145 -1.55 13.07 26.31
N HIS A 146 -0.37 13.57 25.94
CA HIS A 146 0.45 14.46 26.75
C HIS A 146 0.57 15.87 26.10
N PRO A 147 -0.47 16.71 26.16
CA PRO A 147 -0.55 17.97 25.40
C PRO A 147 0.55 18.97 25.75
N ASP A 148 1.03 18.99 27.00
CA ASP A 148 2.12 19.87 27.44
C ASP A 148 3.45 19.56 26.74
N VAL A 149 3.62 18.30 26.33
CA VAL A 149 4.78 17.81 25.58
C VAL A 149 4.61 18.12 24.09
N THR A 150 3.41 17.94 23.52
CA THR A 150 3.14 18.19 22.09
C THR A 150 3.49 19.61 21.62
N ARG A 151 3.36 20.62 22.49
CA ARG A 151 3.70 22.02 22.14
C ARG A 151 5.20 22.26 21.94
N ASN A 152 6.05 21.37 22.46
CA ASN A 152 7.49 21.57 22.51
C ASN A 152 8.25 20.65 21.54
N PHE A 153 7.68 19.51 21.12
CA PHE A 153 8.35 18.56 20.23
C PHE A 153 7.71 18.53 18.84
N LYS A 154 8.49 19.01 17.86
CA LYS A 154 8.12 18.99 16.44
C LYS A 154 8.46 17.67 15.74
N CYS A 155 9.21 16.78 16.39
CA CYS A 155 9.69 15.55 15.77
C CYS A 155 9.79 14.40 16.79
N ILE A 156 9.31 13.23 16.40
CA ILE A 156 9.42 11.96 17.12
C ILE A 156 10.26 11.02 16.27
N TYR A 157 11.26 10.36 16.86
CA TYR A 157 12.07 9.35 16.16
C TYR A 157 11.72 7.94 16.66
N ILE A 158 11.46 7.01 15.73
CA ILE A 158 11.07 5.63 16.05
C ILE A 158 11.75 4.56 15.20
#